data_AF-A0A6P6LND9-F1
#
_entry.id   AF-A0A6P6LND9-F1
#
_cell.length_a   1.000
_cell.length_b   1.000
_cell.length_c   1.000
_cell.angle_alpha   90.00
_cell.angle_beta   90.00
_cell.angle_gamma   90.00
#
_symmetry.space_group_name_H-M   'P 1'
#
loop_
_entity.id
_entity.type
_entity.pdbx_description
1 polymer ?
#
loop_
_entity_poly.entity_id
_entity_poly.type
_entity_poly.pdbx_seq_one_letter_code
_entity_poly.pdbx_strand_id
1 'polypeptide(L)'
;MDFNGSGGGNELHNNQFYPSEESKPLLGDISTQQPPPEGNNNHKAGPCSKRSLLHSSSGMRYKLLQEGDIQVCVVKHPRTFLSKIFTSKYLRRWEPHHLTLTDSSLVSATPTGYMEAPLSYSTIEDLQLLSWDNAPKYCVQLSIPGGTVLLQAANSYLRDQWFHSLQWKKKIYKYRKVLNNPSRWDVVLKEIRALVDMALISPLQDESIHQAPLHIISTLLAENTNLSAQDHENIIVAIAPLLENNHPPPDLCEFFCKHCRERPRSMVVIEVFTPVVQRILKHNMDFGKCPRLRLFTQEYILALNELNAGMEVVKKFIHSMHGPTGQCPHPRVLPNLVAVCLAAIYSCYEEFINRCVQFTGFPTHETRFTPWDRRDNMQPGHHG
;
A
#
# COMPACT_ATOMS: atom_id res chain seq x y z
N MET A 1 63.93 -68.34 11.92
CA MET A 1 63.74 -66.96 11.43
C MET A 1 62.25 -66.64 11.32
N ASP A 2 61.49 -66.78 12.40
CA ASP A 2 61.26 -65.73 13.42
C ASP A 2 61.43 -64.28 12.91
N PHE A 3 60.56 -63.31 13.23
CA PHE A 3 59.68 -63.19 14.40
C PHE A 3 58.34 -62.49 14.08
N ASN A 4 57.29 -62.85 14.85
CA ASN A 4 56.09 -62.10 15.30
C ASN A 4 55.45 -61.00 14.42
N GLY A 5 54.12 -60.83 14.43
CA GLY A 5 53.12 -61.54 15.23
C GLY A 5 51.84 -60.72 15.43
N SER A 6 50.73 -61.46 15.37
CA SER A 6 49.38 -61.24 15.91
C SER A 6 49.28 -60.43 17.22
N GLY A 7 48.13 -59.84 17.58
CA GLY A 7 46.80 -59.83 16.94
C GLY A 7 45.66 -59.77 17.98
N GLY A 8 44.41 -59.61 17.52
CA GLY A 8 43.19 -59.59 18.36
C GLY A 8 43.00 -58.33 19.23
N GLY A 9 41.79 -57.93 19.63
CA GLY A 9 40.45 -58.47 19.35
C GLY A 9 39.46 -58.07 20.47
N ASN A 10 38.17 -57.97 20.15
CA ASN A 10 37.02 -57.85 21.08
C ASN A 10 36.92 -56.55 21.94
N GLU A 11 35.75 -56.03 22.38
CA GLU A 11 34.32 -56.19 22.02
C GLU A 11 33.45 -55.18 22.86
N LEU A 12 32.12 -55.11 22.61
CA LEU A 12 31.03 -54.66 23.52
C LEU A 12 30.72 -53.16 23.81
N HIS A 13 29.46 -52.78 23.51
CA HIS A 13 28.56 -51.81 24.20
C HIS A 13 29.01 -50.32 24.35
N ASN A 14 28.14 -49.30 24.55
CA ASN A 14 26.71 -49.24 24.88
C ASN A 14 26.00 -47.98 24.26
N ASN A 15 24.70 -47.83 24.51
CA ASN A 15 23.78 -46.78 24.04
C ASN A 15 23.99 -45.35 24.62
N GLN A 16 23.23 -44.42 24.00
CA GLN A 16 22.50 -43.27 24.57
C GLN A 16 23.08 -41.84 24.59
N PHE A 17 22.29 -40.94 23.95
CA PHE A 17 21.81 -39.63 24.40
C PHE A 17 22.75 -38.63 25.11
N TYR A 18 22.79 -37.40 24.58
CA TYR A 18 23.09 -36.17 25.34
C TYR A 18 22.10 -35.04 24.96
N PRO A 19 21.54 -34.30 25.94
CA PRO A 19 20.62 -33.19 25.72
C PRO A 19 21.30 -31.80 25.71
N SER A 20 20.53 -30.77 25.37
CA SER A 20 20.94 -29.36 25.39
C SER A 20 20.98 -28.74 26.80
N GLU A 21 21.86 -27.76 27.02
CA GLU A 21 21.81 -26.87 28.19
C GLU A 21 21.72 -25.38 27.83
N GLU A 22 21.19 -24.63 28.79
CA GLU A 22 20.82 -23.22 28.76
C GLU A 22 22.00 -22.32 29.19
N SER A 23 22.00 -21.03 28.87
CA SER A 23 23.08 -20.11 29.28
C SER A 23 22.59 -18.74 29.76
N LYS A 24 22.81 -18.46 31.04
CA LYS A 24 22.80 -17.11 31.66
C LYS A 24 24.24 -16.71 32.03
N PRO A 25 24.59 -15.42 31.99
CA PRO A 25 25.75 -14.90 32.72
C PRO A 25 25.36 -14.01 33.92
N LEU A 26 26.22 -14.05 34.94
CA LEU A 26 26.29 -13.15 36.10
C LEU A 26 27.56 -12.27 35.99
N LEU A 27 27.54 -11.11 36.67
CA LEU A 27 28.61 -10.15 37.07
C LEU A 27 28.09 -8.71 36.85
N GLY A 28 28.45 -7.68 37.62
CA GLY A 28 29.31 -7.56 38.79
C GLY A 28 29.70 -6.07 38.99
N ASP A 29 29.58 -5.52 40.21
CA ASP A 29 29.71 -4.07 40.48
C ASP A 29 31.16 -3.56 40.57
N ILE A 30 31.37 -2.27 40.22
CA ILE A 30 32.39 -1.40 40.87
C ILE A 30 32.07 0.09 40.63
N SER A 31 32.46 0.96 41.58
CA SER A 31 32.06 2.38 41.67
C SER A 31 33.20 3.28 42.15
N THR A 32 33.31 4.52 41.65
CA THR A 32 34.12 5.64 42.19
C THR A 32 33.54 7.02 41.81
N GLN A 33 33.97 8.08 42.52
CA GLN A 33 33.23 9.35 42.69
C GLN A 33 33.88 10.62 42.03
N GLN A 34 33.03 11.67 41.93
CA GLN A 34 33.11 13.11 41.52
C GLN A 34 34.23 14.02 42.13
N PRO A 35 34.28 15.38 41.90
CA PRO A 35 33.91 16.32 40.79
C PRO A 35 35.01 17.43 40.59
N PRO A 36 34.82 18.74 40.22
CA PRO A 36 33.79 19.55 39.48
C PRO A 36 34.46 20.26 38.24
N PRO A 37 34.23 21.54 37.79
CA PRO A 37 33.13 22.54 37.91
C PRO A 37 32.68 23.27 36.59
N GLU A 38 31.67 24.16 36.74
CA GLU A 38 31.34 25.46 36.07
C GLU A 38 31.31 25.72 34.53
N GLY A 39 30.20 26.32 34.04
CA GLY A 39 30.07 26.85 32.66
C GLY A 39 28.65 27.11 32.11
N ASN A 40 27.85 27.98 32.75
CA ASN A 40 26.44 28.30 32.44
C ASN A 40 26.13 28.88 31.03
N ASN A 41 25.09 28.39 30.32
CA ASN A 41 23.93 29.20 29.87
C ASN A 41 22.81 28.46 29.07
N ASN A 42 21.57 28.90 29.28
CA ASN A 42 20.34 28.32 28.72
C ASN A 42 20.01 28.76 27.29
N HIS A 43 19.51 27.84 26.46
CA HIS A 43 18.39 28.09 25.54
C HIS A 43 17.50 26.84 25.47
N LYS A 44 16.24 26.95 25.91
CA LYS A 44 15.27 25.85 25.93
C LYS A 44 14.71 25.57 24.53
N ALA A 45 15.23 24.56 23.84
CA ALA A 45 14.50 23.90 22.77
C ALA A 45 13.54 22.87 23.38
N GLY A 46 12.24 23.00 23.13
CA GLY A 46 11.25 22.02 23.59
C GLY A 46 11.46 20.65 22.92
N PRO A 47 11.21 19.53 23.63
CA PRO A 47 11.40 18.21 23.05
C PRO A 47 10.38 17.96 21.94
N CYS A 48 10.82 18.00 20.69
CA CYS A 48 10.07 17.39 19.59
C CYS A 48 9.79 15.93 19.98
N SER A 49 8.52 15.58 20.17
CA SER A 49 8.09 14.19 20.29
C SER A 49 8.35 13.47 18.98
N LYS A 50 9.58 12.96 18.84
CA LYS A 50 9.88 11.84 17.96
C LYS A 50 8.98 10.69 18.44
N ARG A 51 7.81 10.54 17.82
CA ARG A 51 7.09 9.27 17.86
C ARG A 51 8.07 8.24 17.35
N SER A 52 8.57 7.41 18.27
CA SER A 52 9.30 6.20 17.89
C SER A 52 8.44 5.48 16.87
N LEU A 53 9.03 5.16 15.72
CA LEU A 53 8.38 4.39 14.67
C LEU A 53 7.87 3.11 15.32
N LEU A 54 6.55 3.01 15.49
CA LEU A 54 5.91 1.81 16.03
C LEU A 54 6.25 0.67 15.08
N HIS A 55 7.01 -0.29 15.63
CA HIS A 55 7.56 -1.45 14.94
C HIS A 55 6.70 -1.92 13.77
N SER A 56 7.29 -1.93 12.57
CA SER A 56 6.85 -2.85 11.53
C SER A 56 6.81 -4.25 12.15
N SER A 57 5.61 -4.85 12.19
CA SER A 57 5.34 -6.07 12.93
C SER A 57 6.37 -7.16 12.62
N SER A 58 7.11 -7.62 13.63
CA SER A 58 8.09 -8.71 13.55
C SER A 58 7.41 -10.08 13.42
N GLY A 59 6.55 -10.22 12.41
CA GLY A 59 5.79 -11.42 12.10
C GLY A 59 5.93 -11.81 10.63
N MET A 60 5.52 -13.03 10.31
CA MET A 60 5.55 -13.55 8.93
C MET A 60 4.74 -12.65 7.99
N ARG A 61 5.30 -12.43 6.79
CA ARG A 61 4.69 -11.61 5.73
C ARG A 61 4.24 -12.52 4.58
N TYR A 62 3.11 -12.18 3.99
CA TYR A 62 2.42 -13.03 3.02
C TYR A 62 2.15 -12.27 1.72
N LYS A 63 2.37 -12.87 0.54
CA LYS A 63 1.91 -12.26 -0.72
C LYS A 63 0.39 -12.35 -0.81
N LEU A 64 -0.29 -11.28 -1.26
CA LEU A 64 -1.73 -11.33 -1.54
C LEU A 64 -2.01 -12.36 -2.65
N LEU A 65 -2.87 -13.35 -2.35
CA LEU A 65 -3.36 -14.28 -3.35
C LEU A 65 -4.44 -13.60 -4.21
N GLN A 66 -4.34 -13.79 -5.52
CA GLN A 66 -5.42 -13.52 -6.46
C GLN A 66 -6.11 -14.84 -6.85
N GLU A 67 -5.37 -15.94 -6.91
CA GLU A 67 -5.89 -17.28 -7.17
C GLU A 67 -4.95 -18.37 -6.62
N GLY A 68 -5.39 -19.63 -6.65
CA GLY A 68 -4.56 -20.80 -6.35
C GLY A 68 -5.35 -22.08 -6.12
N ASP A 69 -4.64 -23.21 -6.06
CA ASP A 69 -5.22 -24.52 -5.79
C ASP A 69 -5.47 -24.76 -4.31
N ILE A 70 -6.64 -25.31 -3.97
CA ILE A 70 -7.03 -25.63 -2.59
C ILE A 70 -8.05 -26.77 -2.54
N GLN A 71 -8.09 -27.51 -1.43
CA GLN A 71 -9.12 -28.51 -1.18
C GLN A 71 -10.32 -27.85 -0.49
N VAL A 72 -11.53 -28.09 -0.99
CA VAL A 72 -12.78 -27.51 -0.46
C VAL A 72 -13.67 -28.60 0.11
N CYS A 73 -14.28 -28.37 1.28
CA CYS A 73 -15.29 -29.24 1.87
C CYS A 73 -16.40 -28.39 2.50
N VAL A 74 -17.67 -28.69 2.21
CA VAL A 74 -18.80 -27.97 2.80
C VAL A 74 -19.54 -28.83 3.82
N VAL A 75 -19.71 -28.28 5.01
CA VAL A 75 -20.51 -28.84 6.09
C VAL A 75 -21.82 -28.06 6.16
N LYS A 76 -22.90 -28.62 5.62
CA LYS A 76 -24.23 -28.01 5.73
C LYS A 76 -24.75 -28.14 7.16
N HIS A 77 -25.36 -27.09 7.71
CA HIS A 77 -25.98 -27.11 9.03
C HIS A 77 -27.45 -27.55 8.93
N PRO A 78 -27.78 -28.81 9.31
CA PRO A 78 -29.14 -29.32 9.22
C PRO A 78 -30.14 -28.57 10.11
N ARG A 79 -31.22 -28.06 9.52
CA ARG A 79 -32.33 -27.41 10.25
C ARG A 79 -33.24 -28.40 11.00
N THR A 80 -33.15 -29.71 10.74
CA THR A 80 -34.00 -30.74 11.36
C THR A 80 -33.20 -31.89 11.98
N PHE A 81 -33.70 -32.48 13.06
CA PHE A 81 -32.99 -33.50 13.85
C PHE A 81 -32.60 -34.75 13.05
N LEU A 82 -33.43 -35.22 12.13
CA LEU A 82 -33.13 -36.38 11.27
C LEU A 82 -31.93 -36.12 10.36
N SER A 83 -31.81 -34.91 9.81
CA SER A 83 -30.67 -34.55 8.95
C SER A 83 -29.33 -34.43 9.71
N LYS A 84 -29.32 -34.27 11.05
CA LYS A 84 -28.09 -34.33 11.87
C LYS A 84 -27.39 -35.69 11.80
N ILE A 85 -28.17 -36.77 11.72
CA ILE A 85 -27.65 -38.16 11.76
C ILE A 85 -26.89 -38.47 10.46
N PHE A 86 -27.43 -38.10 9.30
CA PHE A 86 -26.80 -38.33 8.00
C PHE A 86 -25.59 -37.42 7.73
N THR A 87 -25.56 -36.19 8.26
CA THR A 87 -24.42 -35.26 8.07
C THR A 87 -23.18 -35.59 8.91
N SER A 88 -23.28 -36.48 9.91
CA SER A 88 -22.30 -36.52 11.00
C SER A 88 -20.90 -37.01 10.61
N LYS A 89 -20.78 -37.98 9.68
CA LYS A 89 -19.47 -38.54 9.25
C LYS A 89 -19.35 -38.89 7.76
N TYR A 90 -20.46 -39.16 7.05
CA TYR A 90 -20.42 -39.79 5.72
C TYR A 90 -20.48 -38.84 4.51
N LEU A 91 -20.60 -37.52 4.71
CA LEU A 91 -20.78 -36.54 3.62
C LEU A 91 -19.68 -35.46 3.53
N ARG A 92 -18.61 -35.56 4.33
CA ARG A 92 -17.47 -34.64 4.25
C ARG A 92 -16.51 -35.04 3.12
N ARG A 93 -16.95 -34.83 1.88
CA ARG A 93 -16.10 -34.96 0.69
C ARG A 93 -15.22 -33.73 0.56
N TRP A 94 -13.93 -33.94 0.35
CA TRP A 94 -13.02 -32.89 -0.14
C TRP A 94 -13.00 -32.93 -1.66
N GLU A 95 -13.10 -31.76 -2.27
CA GLU A 95 -13.08 -31.57 -3.72
C GLU A 95 -11.91 -30.61 -4.07
N PRO A 96 -11.03 -30.97 -5.02
CA PRO A 96 -9.96 -30.08 -5.46
C PRO A 96 -10.54 -28.95 -6.30
N HIS A 97 -10.17 -27.71 -5.99
CA HIS A 97 -10.55 -26.55 -6.78
C HIS A 97 -9.36 -25.61 -6.99
N HIS A 98 -9.22 -25.12 -8.21
CA HIS A 98 -8.53 -23.85 -8.44
C HIS A 98 -9.53 -22.72 -8.15
N LEU A 99 -9.19 -21.82 -7.21
CA LEU A 99 -10.07 -20.74 -6.76
C LEU A 99 -9.47 -19.37 -7.04
N THR A 100 -10.30 -18.43 -7.51
CA THR A 100 -9.93 -17.04 -7.79
C THR A 100 -10.67 -16.09 -6.82
N LEU A 101 -9.91 -15.21 -6.17
CA LEU A 101 -10.38 -14.14 -5.30
C LEU A 101 -10.75 -12.90 -6.14
N THR A 102 -11.95 -12.88 -6.68
CA THR A 102 -12.47 -11.71 -7.43
C THR A 102 -12.76 -10.53 -6.48
N ASP A 103 -13.25 -9.42 -7.02
CA ASP A 103 -13.60 -8.23 -6.24
C ASP A 103 -14.88 -8.36 -5.39
N SER A 104 -15.72 -9.37 -5.65
CA SER A 104 -17.01 -9.58 -4.97
C SER A 104 -17.26 -10.99 -4.43
N SER A 105 -16.50 -11.97 -4.89
CA SER A 105 -16.75 -13.40 -4.62
C SER A 105 -15.52 -14.29 -4.79
N LEU A 106 -15.57 -15.45 -4.16
CA LEU A 106 -14.70 -16.60 -4.40
C LEU A 106 -15.31 -17.45 -5.53
N VAL A 107 -14.60 -17.62 -6.63
CA VAL A 107 -15.04 -18.38 -7.83
C VAL A 107 -14.11 -19.58 -8.03
N SER A 108 -14.62 -20.71 -8.53
CA SER A 108 -13.76 -21.81 -8.99
C SER A 108 -13.65 -21.84 -10.51
N ALA A 109 -12.45 -22.15 -11.03
CA ALA A 109 -12.23 -22.43 -12.45
C ALA A 109 -12.97 -23.70 -12.92
N THR A 110 -13.26 -24.62 -11.99
CA THR A 110 -14.11 -25.80 -12.19
C THR A 110 -15.37 -25.65 -11.32
N PRO A 111 -16.41 -24.94 -11.79
CA PRO A 111 -17.63 -24.69 -11.03
C PRO A 111 -18.49 -25.96 -10.97
N THR A 112 -18.14 -26.84 -10.06
CA THR A 112 -18.80 -28.14 -9.82
C THR A 112 -18.96 -28.39 -8.34
N GLY A 113 -19.90 -29.27 -7.98
CA GLY A 113 -20.04 -29.77 -6.60
C GLY A 113 -20.27 -28.63 -5.61
N TYR A 114 -19.37 -28.46 -4.65
CA TYR A 114 -19.51 -27.42 -3.63
C TYR A 114 -19.24 -25.98 -4.11
N MET A 115 -18.63 -25.79 -5.28
CA MET A 115 -18.32 -24.46 -5.86
C MET A 115 -19.01 -24.23 -7.21
N GLU A 116 -20.14 -24.89 -7.46
CA GLU A 116 -20.99 -24.68 -8.66
C GLU A 116 -21.41 -23.21 -8.84
N ALA A 117 -21.68 -22.51 -7.73
CA ALA A 117 -21.98 -21.08 -7.71
C ALA A 117 -20.88 -20.28 -6.99
N PRO A 118 -20.56 -19.04 -7.43
CA PRO A 118 -19.65 -18.14 -6.73
C PRO A 118 -20.07 -17.87 -5.27
N LEU A 119 -19.15 -18.01 -4.33
CA LEU A 119 -19.37 -17.66 -2.93
C LEU A 119 -19.14 -16.16 -2.73
N SER A 120 -20.21 -15.39 -2.57
CA SER A 120 -20.12 -13.94 -2.36
C SER A 120 -19.46 -13.57 -1.03
N TYR A 121 -18.64 -12.51 -1.02
CA TYR A 121 -18.08 -11.99 0.23
C TYR A 121 -19.15 -11.43 1.18
N SER A 122 -20.35 -11.06 0.69
CA SER A 122 -21.47 -10.67 1.56
C SER A 122 -22.13 -11.84 2.29
N THR A 123 -21.95 -13.08 1.83
CA THR A 123 -22.53 -14.27 2.49
C THR A 123 -21.56 -14.95 3.45
N ILE A 124 -20.30 -14.50 3.53
CA ILE A 124 -19.35 -15.00 4.53
C ILE A 124 -19.59 -14.22 5.81
N GLU A 125 -20.19 -14.84 6.81
CA GLU A 125 -20.46 -14.24 8.12
C GLU A 125 -19.14 -14.03 8.87
N ASP A 126 -18.35 -15.09 9.03
CA ASP A 126 -17.09 -15.09 9.77
C ASP A 126 -15.99 -15.89 9.05
N LEU A 127 -14.72 -15.60 9.39
CA LEU A 127 -13.53 -16.26 8.87
C LEU A 127 -12.56 -16.60 10.01
N GLN A 128 -12.29 -17.88 10.24
CA GLN A 128 -11.44 -18.36 11.33
C GLN A 128 -10.36 -19.33 10.83
N LEU A 129 -9.24 -19.43 11.56
CA LEU A 129 -8.31 -20.55 11.41
C LEU A 129 -8.86 -21.74 12.21
N LEU A 130 -8.86 -22.94 11.63
CA LEU A 130 -9.45 -24.11 12.27
C LEU A 130 -8.54 -24.63 13.41
N SER A 131 -9.01 -24.54 14.66
CA SER A 131 -8.25 -24.95 15.85
C SER A 131 -9.13 -25.70 16.87
N TRP A 132 -9.15 -27.02 16.78
CA TRP A 132 -9.68 -27.93 17.81
C TRP A 132 -9.00 -29.31 17.72
N ASP A 133 -9.18 -30.17 18.73
CA ASP A 133 -8.55 -31.50 18.77
C ASP A 133 -9.03 -32.41 17.63
N ASN A 134 -8.10 -32.93 16.85
CA ASN A 134 -8.34 -33.67 15.59
C ASN A 134 -8.97 -32.83 14.46
N ALA A 135 -8.85 -31.50 14.48
CA ALA A 135 -9.15 -30.67 13.33
C ALA A 135 -8.27 -31.06 12.11
N PRO A 136 -8.81 -31.11 10.89
CA PRO A 136 -8.02 -31.19 9.68
C PRO A 136 -6.93 -30.10 9.65
N LYS A 137 -5.68 -30.52 9.42
CA LYS A 137 -4.53 -29.59 9.41
C LYS A 137 -4.69 -28.57 8.29
N TYR A 138 -4.10 -27.39 8.51
CA TYR A 138 -3.95 -26.31 7.52
C TYR A 138 -5.27 -25.77 6.95
N CYS A 139 -6.34 -25.78 7.75
CA CYS A 139 -7.67 -25.35 7.31
C CYS A 139 -8.03 -23.91 7.72
N VAL A 140 -8.70 -23.22 6.79
CA VAL A 140 -9.45 -21.98 7.01
C VAL A 140 -10.94 -22.30 7.00
N GLN A 141 -11.68 -21.76 7.95
CA GLN A 141 -13.12 -21.89 8.06
C GLN A 141 -13.82 -20.61 7.60
N LEU A 142 -14.81 -20.75 6.71
CA LEU A 142 -15.76 -19.70 6.36
C LEU A 142 -17.15 -20.09 6.85
N SER A 143 -17.71 -19.32 7.78
CA SER A 143 -19.10 -19.49 8.24
C SER A 143 -20.03 -18.79 7.25
N ILE A 144 -21.09 -19.49 6.82
CA ILE A 144 -22.07 -18.99 5.83
C ILE A 144 -23.51 -19.31 6.27
N PRO A 145 -24.54 -18.59 5.79
CA PRO A 145 -25.93 -18.89 6.12
C PRO A 145 -26.29 -20.36 5.83
N GLY A 146 -26.53 -21.13 6.89
CA GLY A 146 -26.90 -22.55 6.80
C GLY A 146 -25.74 -23.53 6.58
N GLY A 147 -24.48 -23.13 6.72
CA GLY A 147 -23.35 -24.05 6.55
C GLY A 147 -21.98 -23.47 6.93
N THR A 148 -20.96 -24.27 6.67
CA THR A 148 -19.55 -23.91 6.81
C THR A 148 -18.80 -24.40 5.59
N VAL A 149 -17.98 -23.55 4.98
CA VAL A 149 -16.99 -23.95 3.98
C VAL A 149 -15.65 -24.10 4.66
N LEU A 150 -14.97 -25.22 4.44
CA LEU A 150 -13.61 -25.49 4.89
C LEU A 150 -12.69 -25.46 3.68
N LEU A 151 -11.59 -24.71 3.79
CA LEU A 151 -10.55 -24.62 2.79
C LEU A 151 -9.25 -25.17 3.37
N GLN A 152 -8.77 -26.30 2.84
CA GLN A 152 -7.53 -26.95 3.30
C GLN A 152 -6.38 -26.66 2.35
N ALA A 153 -5.39 -25.91 2.85
CA ALA A 153 -4.14 -25.63 2.16
C ALA A 153 -3.11 -26.76 2.37
N ALA A 154 -2.08 -26.82 1.51
CA ALA A 154 -1.05 -27.87 1.61
C ALA A 154 -0.10 -27.73 2.82
N ASN A 155 0.01 -26.53 3.41
CA ASN A 155 0.86 -26.26 4.58
C ASN A 155 0.36 -25.03 5.36
N SER A 156 0.98 -24.74 6.51
CA SER A 156 0.61 -23.62 7.39
C SER A 156 0.81 -22.25 6.75
N TYR A 157 1.91 -22.05 6.01
CA TYR A 157 2.18 -20.77 5.32
C TYR A 157 1.07 -20.45 4.32
N LEU A 158 0.68 -21.43 3.49
CA LEU A 158 -0.41 -21.28 2.52
C LEU A 158 -1.76 -21.08 3.23
N ARG A 159 -2.05 -21.78 4.34
CA ARG A 159 -3.27 -21.55 5.14
C ARG A 159 -3.36 -20.09 5.56
N ASP A 160 -2.29 -19.55 6.14
CA ASP A 160 -2.28 -18.19 6.69
C ASP A 160 -2.29 -17.14 5.56
N GLN A 161 -1.65 -17.43 4.43
CA GLN A 161 -1.74 -16.64 3.21
C GLN A 161 -3.18 -16.58 2.66
N TRP A 162 -3.88 -17.72 2.56
CA TRP A 162 -5.29 -17.80 2.16
C TRP A 162 -6.18 -17.04 3.14
N PHE A 163 -6.00 -17.24 4.45
CA PHE A 163 -6.74 -16.56 5.50
C PHE A 163 -6.62 -15.04 5.38
N HIS A 164 -5.41 -14.49 5.36
CA HIS A 164 -5.22 -13.05 5.29
C HIS A 164 -5.69 -12.46 3.94
N SER A 165 -5.51 -13.17 2.82
CA SER A 165 -6.01 -12.74 1.50
C SER A 165 -7.54 -12.68 1.46
N LEU A 166 -8.23 -13.68 2.04
CA LEU A 166 -9.69 -13.70 2.17
C LEU A 166 -10.20 -12.61 3.11
N GLN A 167 -9.54 -12.38 4.26
CA GLN A 167 -9.87 -11.26 5.15
C GLN A 167 -9.75 -9.91 4.44
N TRP A 168 -8.66 -9.72 3.68
CA TRP A 168 -8.42 -8.49 2.92
C TRP A 168 -9.51 -8.26 1.88
N LYS A 169 -9.78 -9.25 1.00
CA LYS A 169 -10.80 -9.15 -0.06
C LYS A 169 -12.21 -8.92 0.51
N LYS A 170 -12.61 -9.66 1.56
CA LYS A 170 -13.90 -9.45 2.26
C LYS A 170 -14.00 -8.03 2.86
N LYS A 171 -12.95 -7.51 3.51
CA LYS A 171 -12.94 -6.17 4.09
C LYS A 171 -12.98 -5.07 3.01
N ILE A 172 -12.19 -5.19 1.94
CA ILE A 172 -12.19 -4.24 0.82
C ILE A 172 -13.58 -4.18 0.16
N TYR A 173 -14.22 -5.34 -0.07
CA TYR A 173 -15.59 -5.39 -0.57
C TYR A 173 -16.60 -4.71 0.37
N LYS A 174 -16.50 -4.93 1.69
CA LYS A 174 -17.31 -4.21 2.70
C LYS A 174 -17.11 -2.69 2.57
N TYR A 175 -15.86 -2.22 2.57
CA TYR A 175 -15.57 -0.78 2.52
C TYR A 175 -16.05 -0.14 1.20
N ARG A 176 -15.86 -0.79 0.05
CA ARG A 176 -16.45 -0.34 -1.22
C ARG A 176 -17.97 -0.15 -1.11
N LYS A 177 -18.70 -1.10 -0.52
CA LYS A 177 -20.15 -0.98 -0.32
C LYS A 177 -20.57 0.09 0.68
N VAL A 178 -19.86 0.23 1.79
CA VAL A 178 -20.19 1.20 2.85
C VAL A 178 -19.90 2.64 2.40
N LEU A 179 -18.82 2.85 1.66
CA LEU A 179 -18.41 4.18 1.20
C LEU A 179 -19.21 4.64 -0.03
N ASN A 180 -19.68 3.73 -0.89
CA ASN A 180 -20.53 4.05 -2.05
C ASN A 180 -21.99 4.42 -1.70
N ASN A 181 -22.38 4.42 -0.43
CA ASN A 181 -23.68 4.94 0.00
C ASN A 181 -23.51 5.73 1.33
N PRO A 182 -22.90 6.92 1.26
CA PRO A 182 -22.54 7.70 2.45
C PRO A 182 -23.78 8.30 3.11
N SER A 183 -24.20 7.73 4.24
CA SER A 183 -25.34 8.25 5.02
C SER A 183 -24.98 9.45 5.90
N ARG A 184 -23.80 9.42 6.53
CA ARG A 184 -23.27 10.49 7.41
C ARG A 184 -21.75 10.58 7.32
N TRP A 185 -21.23 11.78 7.07
CA TRP A 185 -19.79 11.99 6.92
C TRP A 185 -18.95 11.64 8.14
N ASP A 186 -19.47 11.79 9.37
CA ASP A 186 -18.80 11.31 10.59
C ASP A 186 -18.48 9.80 10.54
N VAL A 187 -19.43 9.02 10.01
CA VAL A 187 -19.35 7.56 9.91
C VAL A 187 -18.42 7.18 8.75
N VAL A 188 -18.56 7.85 7.61
CA VAL A 188 -17.69 7.68 6.44
C VAL A 188 -16.23 7.94 6.81
N LEU A 189 -15.94 9.04 7.51
CA LEU A 189 -14.61 9.40 7.97
C LEU A 189 -14.04 8.40 8.99
N LYS A 190 -14.88 7.81 9.85
CA LYS A 190 -14.50 6.71 10.75
C LYS A 190 -14.14 5.44 9.98
N GLU A 191 -14.93 5.06 8.99
CA GLU A 191 -14.65 3.89 8.14
C GLU A 191 -13.42 4.12 7.24
N ILE A 192 -13.17 5.34 6.76
CA ILE A 192 -11.92 5.72 6.06
C ILE A 192 -10.70 5.48 6.96
N ARG A 193 -10.71 5.98 8.20
CA ARG A 193 -9.61 5.75 9.15
C ARG A 193 -9.42 4.26 9.41
N ALA A 194 -10.50 3.52 9.66
CA ALA A 194 -10.45 2.08 9.86
C ALA A 194 -9.99 1.28 8.62
N LEU A 195 -10.21 1.80 7.41
CA LEU A 195 -9.68 1.25 6.15
C LEU A 195 -8.17 1.52 6.01
N VAL A 196 -7.71 2.73 6.35
CA VAL A 196 -6.28 3.12 6.36
C VAL A 196 -5.52 2.29 7.40
N ASP A 197 -5.99 2.25 8.65
CA ASP A 197 -5.38 1.46 9.73
C ASP A 197 -5.25 -0.02 9.32
N MET A 198 -6.29 -0.58 8.71
CA MET A 198 -6.34 -1.97 8.25
C MET A 198 -5.34 -2.28 7.13
N ALA A 199 -5.00 -1.30 6.30
CA ALA A 199 -3.93 -1.43 5.30
C ALA A 199 -2.53 -1.38 5.97
N LEU A 200 -2.31 -0.42 6.87
CA LEU A 200 -1.04 -0.23 7.57
C LEU A 200 -0.64 -1.42 8.45
N ILE A 201 -1.59 -2.02 9.17
CA ILE A 201 -1.33 -3.20 10.03
C ILE A 201 -1.38 -4.54 9.26
N SER A 202 -1.60 -4.51 7.94
CA SER A 202 -1.76 -5.73 7.15
C SER A 202 -0.45 -6.54 7.11
N PRO A 203 -0.48 -7.87 7.34
CA PRO A 203 0.68 -8.74 7.15
C PRO A 203 0.97 -9.01 5.67
N LEU A 204 0.12 -8.52 4.76
CA LEU A 204 0.25 -8.75 3.32
C LEU A 204 1.33 -7.84 2.70
N GLN A 205 2.10 -8.38 1.75
CA GLN A 205 3.09 -7.68 0.93
C GLN A 205 2.63 -7.67 -0.52
N ASP A 206 1.88 -6.63 -0.88
CA ASP A 206 1.50 -6.31 -2.24
C ASP A 206 1.24 -4.79 -2.33
N GLU A 207 1.55 -4.15 -3.46
CA GLU A 207 1.34 -2.71 -3.63
C GLU A 207 -0.15 -2.35 -3.55
N SER A 208 -1.02 -3.25 -4.00
CA SER A 208 -2.48 -3.09 -3.91
C SER A 208 -3.02 -2.96 -2.48
N ILE A 209 -2.27 -3.38 -1.46
CA ILE A 209 -2.66 -3.22 -0.05
C ILE A 209 -2.79 -1.73 0.31
N HIS A 210 -1.88 -0.89 -0.16
CA HIS A 210 -1.91 0.54 0.12
C HIS A 210 -2.64 1.33 -0.99
N GLN A 211 -2.61 0.85 -2.23
CA GLN A 211 -3.28 1.52 -3.35
C GLN A 211 -4.81 1.33 -3.37
N ALA A 212 -5.33 0.16 -2.97
CA ALA A 212 -6.78 -0.07 -2.99
C ALA A 212 -7.57 0.89 -2.07
N PRO A 213 -7.14 1.18 -0.82
CA PRO A 213 -7.73 2.25 -0.01
C PRO A 213 -7.75 3.61 -0.71
N LEU A 214 -6.62 4.03 -1.28
CA LEU A 214 -6.51 5.33 -1.97
C LEU A 214 -7.44 5.41 -3.17
N HIS A 215 -7.58 4.34 -3.95
CA HIS A 215 -8.49 4.31 -5.10
C HIS A 215 -9.97 4.36 -4.71
N ILE A 216 -10.37 3.65 -3.65
CA ILE A 216 -11.74 3.71 -3.11
C ILE A 216 -12.08 5.13 -2.65
N ILE A 217 -11.14 5.81 -2.00
CA ILE A 217 -11.32 7.18 -1.48
C ILE A 217 -11.27 8.20 -2.62
N SER A 218 -10.45 7.97 -3.67
CA SER A 218 -10.46 8.74 -4.92
C SER A 218 -11.84 8.73 -5.57
N THR A 219 -12.46 7.53 -5.66
CA THR A 219 -13.81 7.34 -6.23
C THR A 219 -14.86 8.08 -5.37
N LEU A 220 -14.83 7.88 -4.05
CA LEU A 220 -15.72 8.55 -3.10
C LEU A 220 -15.68 10.08 -3.24
N LEU A 221 -14.49 10.67 -3.36
CA LEU A 221 -14.32 12.12 -3.51
C LEU A 221 -14.79 12.63 -4.87
N ALA A 222 -14.61 11.85 -5.94
CA ALA A 222 -15.10 12.20 -7.27
C ALA A 222 -16.65 12.20 -7.35
N GLU A 223 -17.29 11.28 -6.65
CA GLU A 223 -18.76 11.14 -6.61
C GLU A 223 -19.45 12.14 -5.66
N ASN A 224 -18.73 12.72 -4.69
CA ASN A 224 -19.30 13.54 -3.62
C ASN A 224 -18.76 14.98 -3.64
N THR A 225 -19.20 15.78 -4.60
CA THR A 225 -18.76 17.18 -4.79
C THR A 225 -19.27 18.18 -3.76
N ASN A 226 -20.29 17.81 -2.96
CA ASN A 226 -20.97 18.70 -2.00
C ASN A 226 -20.36 18.66 -0.57
N LEU A 227 -19.11 18.23 -0.46
CA LEU A 227 -18.37 18.17 0.80
C LEU A 227 -17.98 19.57 1.31
N SER A 228 -17.94 19.75 2.63
CA SER A 228 -17.41 20.99 3.19
C SER A 228 -15.89 21.02 3.09
N ALA A 229 -15.30 22.22 3.12
CA ALA A 229 -13.85 22.37 3.14
C ALA A 229 -13.20 21.72 4.38
N GLN A 230 -13.92 21.60 5.49
CA GLN A 230 -13.45 20.89 6.67
C GLN A 230 -13.43 19.37 6.45
N ASP A 231 -14.42 18.83 5.73
CA ASP A 231 -14.46 17.40 5.39
C ASP A 231 -13.35 17.01 4.42
N HIS A 232 -13.06 17.87 3.42
CA HIS A 232 -11.88 17.71 2.56
C HIS A 232 -10.59 17.58 3.40
N GLU A 233 -10.33 18.53 4.30
CA GLU A 233 -9.12 18.50 5.13
C GLU A 233 -9.09 17.27 6.06
N ASN A 234 -10.23 16.93 6.67
CA ASN A 234 -10.37 15.75 7.52
C ASN A 234 -10.05 14.43 6.77
N ILE A 235 -10.51 14.30 5.53
CA ILE A 235 -10.24 13.13 4.68
C ILE A 235 -8.76 13.08 4.30
N ILE A 236 -8.16 14.20 3.88
CA ILE A 236 -6.75 14.26 3.49
C ILE A 236 -5.84 13.88 4.68
N VAL A 237 -6.12 14.39 5.88
CA VAL A 237 -5.41 14.01 7.12
C VAL A 237 -5.60 12.52 7.43
N ALA A 238 -6.79 11.96 7.22
CA ALA A 238 -7.04 10.54 7.46
C ALA A 238 -6.24 9.60 6.53
N ILE A 239 -5.98 10.00 5.28
CA ILE A 239 -5.22 9.20 4.31
C ILE A 239 -3.71 9.49 4.28
N ALA A 240 -3.26 10.55 4.95
CA ALA A 240 -1.85 10.97 4.99
C ALA A 240 -0.85 9.82 5.22
N PRO A 241 -1.08 8.87 6.17
CA PRO A 241 -0.16 7.76 6.40
C PRO A 241 0.08 6.85 5.18
N LEU A 242 -0.88 6.75 4.26
CA LEU A 242 -0.69 5.99 3.01
C LEU A 242 0.11 6.80 1.98
N LEU A 243 -0.15 8.12 1.89
CA LEU A 243 0.50 9.03 0.95
C LEU A 243 2.00 9.21 1.25
N GLU A 244 2.40 9.08 2.52
CA GLU A 244 3.80 9.11 2.95
C GLU A 244 4.69 8.16 2.14
N ASN A 245 4.19 6.99 1.75
CA ASN A 245 4.96 5.97 1.04
C ASN A 245 4.41 5.59 -0.35
N ASN A 246 3.17 5.96 -0.69
CA ASN A 246 2.49 5.52 -1.91
C ASN A 246 2.07 6.70 -2.80
N HIS A 247 2.11 6.54 -4.12
CA HIS A 247 1.64 7.59 -5.03
C HIS A 247 0.11 7.72 -4.95
N PRO A 248 -0.44 8.94 -4.80
CA PRO A 248 -1.88 9.17 -4.94
C PRO A 248 -2.36 8.82 -6.36
N PRO A 249 -3.57 8.23 -6.51
CA PRO A 249 -4.23 8.04 -7.80
C PRO A 249 -4.46 9.35 -8.59
N PRO A 250 -4.67 9.29 -9.92
CA PRO A 250 -4.82 10.48 -10.77
C PRO A 250 -5.91 11.46 -10.32
N ASP A 251 -7.10 10.98 -9.97
CA ASP A 251 -8.23 11.85 -9.58
C ASP A 251 -8.00 12.43 -8.17
N LEU A 252 -7.33 11.67 -7.30
CA LEU A 252 -6.88 12.16 -5.99
C LEU A 252 -5.81 13.25 -6.13
N CYS A 253 -4.91 13.16 -7.13
CA CYS A 253 -4.00 14.26 -7.47
C CYS A 253 -4.78 15.50 -7.94
N GLU A 254 -5.82 15.34 -8.76
CA GLU A 254 -6.66 16.45 -9.23
C GLU A 254 -7.42 17.12 -8.07
N PHE A 255 -7.94 16.34 -7.13
CA PHE A 255 -8.51 16.82 -5.88
C PHE A 255 -7.48 17.61 -5.04
N PHE A 256 -6.24 17.13 -4.92
CA PHE A 256 -5.17 17.85 -4.22
C PHE A 256 -4.77 19.15 -4.96
N CYS A 257 -4.69 19.14 -6.30
CA CYS A 257 -4.46 20.34 -7.11
C CYS A 257 -5.51 21.41 -6.81
N LYS A 258 -6.80 21.02 -6.79
CA LYS A 258 -7.91 21.92 -6.47
C LYS A 258 -7.76 22.49 -5.06
N HIS A 259 -7.47 21.65 -4.07
CA HIS A 259 -7.26 22.08 -2.67
C HIS A 259 -6.07 23.05 -2.51
N CYS A 260 -4.97 22.84 -3.24
CA CYS A 260 -3.83 23.76 -3.27
C CYS A 260 -4.22 25.16 -3.77
N ARG A 261 -5.01 25.26 -4.86
CA ARG A 261 -5.47 26.54 -5.42
C ARG A 261 -6.49 27.26 -4.55
N GLU A 262 -7.45 26.52 -4.01
CA GLU A 262 -8.56 27.10 -3.23
C GLU A 262 -8.16 27.44 -1.79
N ARG A 263 -7.21 26.68 -1.21
CA ARG A 263 -6.84 26.76 0.22
C ARG A 263 -5.32 26.66 0.43
N PRO A 264 -4.50 27.53 -0.21
CA PRO A 264 -3.04 27.46 -0.14
C PRO A 264 -2.47 27.62 1.27
N ARG A 265 -3.18 28.34 2.14
CA ARG A 265 -2.84 28.59 3.56
C ARG A 265 -3.31 27.49 4.53
N SER A 266 -3.91 26.40 4.03
CA SER A 266 -4.40 25.31 4.90
C SER A 266 -3.25 24.50 5.51
N MET A 267 -3.45 24.01 6.73
CA MET A 267 -2.47 23.13 7.41
C MET A 267 -2.21 21.84 6.63
N VAL A 268 -3.19 21.38 5.85
CA VAL A 268 -3.03 20.24 4.93
C VAL A 268 -1.96 20.50 3.87
N VAL A 269 -1.95 21.68 3.24
CA VAL A 269 -0.89 22.03 2.29
C VAL A 269 0.47 22.08 3.01
N ILE A 270 0.53 22.75 4.16
CA ILE A 270 1.78 23.05 4.86
C ILE A 270 2.41 21.81 5.53
N GLU A 271 1.62 20.92 6.11
CA GLU A 271 2.10 19.78 6.91
C GLU A 271 1.91 18.42 6.23
N VAL A 272 0.78 18.21 5.52
CA VAL A 272 0.45 16.89 4.94
C VAL A 272 1.01 16.73 3.53
N PHE A 273 0.86 17.73 2.67
CA PHE A 273 1.39 17.64 1.30
C PHE A 273 2.91 17.80 1.23
N THR A 274 3.53 18.56 2.14
CA THR A 274 4.99 18.72 2.23
C THR A 274 5.78 17.40 2.14
N PRO A 275 5.59 16.39 3.04
CA PRO A 275 6.33 15.13 2.96
C PRO A 275 6.01 14.33 1.69
N VAL A 276 4.76 14.39 1.20
CA VAL A 276 4.34 13.69 -0.04
C VAL A 276 5.07 14.25 -1.26
N VAL A 277 5.11 15.58 -1.40
CA VAL A 277 5.80 16.24 -2.53
C VAL A 277 7.32 16.12 -2.40
N GLN A 278 7.88 16.20 -1.19
CA GLN A 278 9.29 15.87 -0.95
C GLN A 278 9.62 14.45 -1.43
N ARG A 279 8.77 13.45 -1.14
CA ARG A 279 8.98 12.08 -1.62
C ARG A 279 8.90 12.00 -3.13
N ILE A 280 7.89 12.58 -3.75
CA ILE A 280 7.74 12.64 -5.23
C ILE A 280 9.03 13.21 -5.84
N LEU A 281 9.52 14.35 -5.36
CA LEU A 281 10.75 14.96 -5.88
C LEU A 281 12.02 14.15 -5.58
N LYS A 282 12.06 13.36 -4.50
CA LYS A 282 13.20 12.49 -4.16
C LYS A 282 13.22 11.15 -4.93
N HIS A 283 12.09 10.65 -5.41
CA HIS A 283 12.00 9.36 -6.11
C HIS A 283 12.32 9.43 -7.61
N ASN A 284 12.47 8.24 -8.23
CA ASN A 284 12.62 8.09 -9.67
C ASN A 284 11.25 8.27 -10.36
N MET A 285 10.89 9.52 -10.67
CA MET A 285 9.60 9.87 -11.26
C MET A 285 9.67 9.97 -12.77
N ASP A 286 8.76 9.27 -13.47
CA ASP A 286 8.48 9.52 -14.87
C ASP A 286 7.25 10.43 -14.96
N PHE A 287 7.48 11.75 -14.94
CA PHE A 287 6.41 12.74 -15.08
C PHE A 287 5.80 12.80 -16.48
N GLY A 288 6.39 12.13 -17.49
CA GLY A 288 5.76 11.93 -18.79
C GLY A 288 4.62 10.92 -18.70
N LYS A 289 4.82 9.83 -17.95
CA LYS A 289 3.78 8.83 -17.66
C LYS A 289 2.80 9.26 -16.55
N CYS A 290 3.24 10.15 -15.65
CA CYS A 290 2.47 10.59 -14.49
C CYS A 290 2.16 12.11 -14.49
N PRO A 291 1.43 12.65 -15.49
CA PRO A 291 1.20 14.10 -15.64
C PRO A 291 0.41 14.71 -14.48
N ARG A 292 -0.51 13.97 -13.84
CA ARG A 292 -1.27 14.47 -12.68
C ARG A 292 -0.40 14.64 -11.42
N LEU A 293 0.61 13.78 -11.21
CA LEU A 293 1.60 13.95 -10.13
C LEU A 293 2.54 15.13 -10.39
N ARG A 294 2.88 15.39 -11.66
CA ARG A 294 3.61 16.59 -12.08
C ARG A 294 2.80 17.85 -11.75
N LEU A 295 1.52 17.87 -12.15
CA LEU A 295 0.62 19.00 -11.88
C LEU A 295 0.43 19.22 -10.37
N PHE A 296 0.20 18.17 -9.58
CA PHE A 296 0.11 18.30 -8.11
C PHE A 296 1.38 18.92 -7.51
N THR A 297 2.56 18.50 -7.99
CA THR A 297 3.85 19.09 -7.56
C THR A 297 3.94 20.58 -7.91
N GLN A 298 3.46 20.98 -9.11
CA GLN A 298 3.40 22.38 -9.54
C GLN A 298 2.44 23.22 -8.68
N GLU A 299 1.19 22.77 -8.52
CA GLU A 299 0.16 23.48 -7.75
C GLU A 299 0.54 23.64 -6.28
N TYR A 300 1.19 22.63 -5.69
CA TYR A 300 1.73 22.73 -4.34
C TYR A 300 2.84 23.81 -4.23
N ILE A 301 3.77 23.88 -5.19
CA ILE A 301 4.83 24.91 -5.19
C ILE A 301 4.22 26.32 -5.35
N LEU A 302 3.20 26.47 -6.19
CA LEU A 302 2.45 27.72 -6.32
C LEU A 302 1.74 28.10 -5.01
N ALA A 303 1.05 27.16 -4.37
CA ALA A 303 0.40 27.37 -3.08
C ALA A 303 1.38 27.79 -1.96
N LEU A 304 2.59 27.23 -1.91
CA LEU A 304 3.65 27.71 -1.01
C LEU A 304 4.06 29.16 -1.28
N ASN A 305 4.11 29.56 -2.56
CA ASN A 305 4.47 30.91 -2.97
C ASN A 305 3.37 31.95 -2.68
N GLU A 306 2.13 31.51 -2.41
CA GLU A 306 1.03 32.38 -1.96
C GLU A 306 1.01 32.62 -0.44
N LEU A 307 1.84 31.91 0.34
CA LEU A 307 2.00 32.19 1.77
C LEU A 307 2.69 33.54 2.00
N ASN A 308 2.57 34.10 3.20
CA ASN A 308 2.96 35.49 3.50
C ASN A 308 4.46 35.83 3.26
N ALA A 309 5.35 34.83 3.23
CA ALA A 309 6.77 35.00 2.91
C ALA A 309 7.13 34.55 1.47
N GLY A 310 6.13 34.17 0.67
CA GLY A 310 6.21 33.78 -0.73
C GLY A 310 7.41 32.92 -1.09
N MET A 311 8.27 33.44 -1.97
CA MET A 311 9.45 32.76 -2.48
C MET A 311 10.41 32.26 -1.38
N GLU A 312 10.46 32.89 -0.21
CA GLU A 312 11.30 32.41 0.91
C GLU A 312 10.77 31.11 1.52
N VAL A 313 9.46 30.84 1.43
CA VAL A 313 8.90 29.52 1.78
C VAL A 313 9.35 28.47 0.78
N VAL A 314 9.27 28.78 -0.52
CA VAL A 314 9.71 27.86 -1.58
C VAL A 314 11.19 27.53 -1.44
N LYS A 315 12.05 28.53 -1.20
CA LYS A 315 13.48 28.33 -0.91
C LYS A 315 13.72 27.40 0.29
N LYS A 316 13.01 27.62 1.41
CA LYS A 316 13.09 26.75 2.60
C LYS A 316 12.62 25.33 2.31
N PHE A 317 11.57 25.16 1.51
CA PHE A 317 11.10 23.85 1.05
C PHE A 317 12.16 23.14 0.20
N ILE A 318 12.80 23.81 -0.76
CA ILE A 318 13.91 23.23 -1.53
C ILE A 318 15.08 22.85 -0.60
N HIS A 319 15.44 23.72 0.33
CA HIS A 319 16.52 23.47 1.29
C HIS A 319 16.23 22.25 2.19
N SER A 320 14.96 22.00 2.55
CA SER A 320 14.55 20.81 3.31
C SER A 320 14.72 19.46 2.59
N MET A 321 15.07 19.49 1.28
CA MET A 321 15.33 18.29 0.48
C MET A 321 16.82 17.95 0.33
N HIS A 322 17.69 18.64 1.06
CA HIS A 322 19.11 18.29 1.20
C HIS A 322 19.29 16.99 1.99
N GLY A 323 20.35 16.26 1.67
CA GLY A 323 20.73 15.06 2.44
C GLY A 323 21.29 15.43 3.82
N PRO A 324 21.31 14.51 4.81
CA PRO A 324 21.77 14.79 6.18
C PRO A 324 23.19 15.38 6.26
N THR A 325 24.03 15.13 5.26
CA THR A 325 25.41 15.61 5.12
C THR A 325 25.63 16.38 3.80
N GLY A 326 24.56 16.65 3.03
CA GLY A 326 24.65 17.12 1.65
C GLY A 326 24.53 18.63 1.52
N GLN A 327 25.57 19.28 1.01
CA GLN A 327 25.47 20.67 0.53
C GLN A 327 24.56 20.81 -0.69
N CYS A 328 24.27 19.71 -1.39
CA CYS A 328 23.33 19.64 -2.52
C CYS A 328 22.01 18.94 -2.14
N PRO A 329 20.89 19.26 -2.82
CA PRO A 329 19.64 18.52 -2.70
C PRO A 329 19.80 17.07 -3.16
N HIS A 330 18.89 16.18 -2.75
CA HIS A 330 18.88 14.79 -3.19
C HIS A 330 18.95 14.68 -4.75
N PRO A 331 19.77 13.79 -5.35
CA PRO A 331 20.11 13.86 -6.77
C PRO A 331 18.94 13.85 -7.78
N ARG A 332 17.77 13.34 -7.37
CA ARG A 332 16.55 13.36 -8.21
C ARG A 332 15.77 14.66 -8.18
N VAL A 333 15.93 15.48 -7.13
CA VAL A 333 15.13 16.69 -6.89
C VAL A 333 15.33 17.72 -8.01
N LEU A 334 16.58 17.97 -8.43
CA LEU A 334 16.85 18.95 -9.48
C LEU A 334 16.27 18.52 -10.86
N PRO A 335 16.54 17.30 -11.39
CA PRO A 335 15.89 16.83 -12.61
C PRO A 335 14.36 16.85 -12.55
N ASN A 336 13.78 16.42 -11.42
CA ASN A 336 12.33 16.40 -11.21
C ASN A 336 11.73 17.82 -11.21
N LEU A 337 12.38 18.79 -10.54
CA LEU A 337 11.96 20.19 -10.54
C LEU A 337 12.08 20.83 -11.93
N VAL A 338 13.17 20.56 -12.66
CA VAL A 338 13.32 21.04 -14.04
C VAL A 338 12.19 20.52 -14.93
N ALA A 339 11.83 19.24 -14.82
CA ALA A 339 10.71 18.66 -15.57
C ALA A 339 9.34 19.28 -15.20
N VAL A 340 9.11 19.63 -13.93
CA VAL A 340 7.91 20.35 -13.48
C VAL A 340 7.89 21.78 -14.04
N CYS A 341 8.97 22.54 -13.87
CA CYS A 341 9.05 23.94 -14.31
C CYS A 341 8.96 24.07 -15.84
N LEU A 342 9.64 23.19 -16.58
CA LEU A 342 9.62 23.20 -18.04
C LEU A 342 8.20 22.91 -18.58
N ALA A 343 7.48 21.96 -17.98
CA ALA A 343 6.09 21.69 -18.34
C ALA A 343 5.16 22.87 -18.03
N ALA A 344 5.37 23.57 -16.90
CA ALA A 344 4.62 24.77 -16.56
C ALA A 344 4.85 25.90 -17.58
N ILE A 345 6.10 26.11 -18.01
CA ILE A 345 6.47 27.08 -19.05
C ILE A 345 5.78 26.74 -20.38
N TYR A 346 5.83 25.48 -20.82
CA TYR A 346 5.13 25.05 -22.04
C TYR A 346 3.61 25.26 -21.95
N SER A 347 2.99 24.93 -20.81
CA SER A 347 1.54 25.14 -20.60
C SER A 347 1.17 26.63 -20.72
N CYS A 348 1.96 27.52 -20.12
CA CYS A 348 1.75 28.96 -20.23
C CYS A 348 1.89 29.47 -21.68
N TYR A 349 2.82 28.91 -22.44
CA TYR A 349 3.04 29.28 -23.84
C TYR A 349 1.92 28.77 -24.77
N GLU A 350 1.45 27.54 -24.55
CA GLU A 350 0.27 26.99 -25.26
C GLU A 350 -0.99 27.80 -24.95
N GLU A 351 -1.25 28.16 -23.68
CA GLU A 351 -2.36 29.05 -23.32
C GLU A 351 -2.26 30.42 -24.01
N PHE A 352 -1.06 31.00 -24.07
CA PHE A 352 -0.83 32.28 -24.76
C PHE A 352 -1.14 32.18 -26.26
N ILE A 353 -0.65 31.14 -26.94
CA ILE A 353 -0.96 30.87 -28.34
C ILE A 353 -2.47 30.70 -28.55
N ASN A 354 -3.12 29.86 -27.74
CA ASN A 354 -4.55 29.58 -27.86
C ASN A 354 -5.40 30.86 -27.72
N ARG A 355 -5.04 31.75 -26.78
CA ARG A 355 -5.67 33.08 -26.66
C ARG A 355 -5.42 33.92 -27.91
N CYS A 356 -4.19 33.98 -28.42
CA CYS A 356 -3.86 34.75 -29.64
C CYS A 356 -4.61 34.24 -30.89
N VAL A 357 -4.78 32.92 -31.04
CA VAL A 357 -5.58 32.33 -32.14
C VAL A 357 -7.05 32.71 -32.02
N GLN A 358 -7.62 32.65 -30.81
CA GLN A 358 -9.01 33.09 -30.58
C GLN A 358 -9.23 34.59 -30.88
N PHE A 359 -8.26 35.46 -30.56
CA PHE A 359 -8.36 36.89 -30.86
C PHE A 359 -8.11 37.27 -32.33
N THR A 360 -7.46 36.41 -33.12
CA THR A 360 -7.10 36.73 -34.52
C THR A 360 -8.08 36.20 -35.56
N GLY A 361 -9.06 35.37 -35.18
CA GLY A 361 -10.22 35.02 -36.02
C GLY A 361 -9.92 34.20 -37.28
N PHE A 362 -8.72 33.65 -37.42
CA PHE A 362 -8.37 32.80 -38.56
C PHE A 362 -8.92 31.38 -38.39
N PRO A 363 -9.71 30.85 -39.35
CA PRO A 363 -10.13 29.46 -39.33
C PRO A 363 -8.91 28.56 -39.59
N THR A 364 -8.63 27.64 -38.67
CA THR A 364 -7.53 26.69 -38.79
C THR A 364 -7.81 25.66 -39.90
N HIS A 365 -7.16 25.81 -41.06
CA HIS A 365 -6.80 24.65 -41.86
C HIS A 365 -5.69 23.88 -41.13
N GLU A 366 -5.82 22.55 -41.07
CA GLU A 366 -4.88 21.69 -40.33
C GLU A 366 -3.42 21.89 -40.75
N THR A 367 -2.61 22.49 -39.88
CA THR A 367 -1.14 22.28 -39.87
C THR A 367 -0.76 21.56 -38.58
N ARG A 368 -1.01 20.25 -38.60
CA ARG A 368 -0.60 19.32 -37.54
C ARG A 368 0.93 19.23 -37.54
N PHE A 369 1.61 20.06 -36.73
CA PHE A 369 3.05 19.99 -36.53
C PHE A 369 3.42 18.70 -35.79
N THR A 370 3.68 17.63 -36.55
CA THR A 370 4.43 16.48 -36.08
C THR A 370 5.93 16.77 -36.23
N PRO A 371 6.73 16.87 -35.16
CA PRO A 371 8.16 16.73 -35.30
C PRO A 371 8.47 15.29 -35.73
N TRP A 372 9.52 15.13 -36.54
CA TRP A 372 9.96 13.85 -37.15
C TRP A 372 9.14 13.34 -38.34
N ASP A 373 9.34 13.93 -39.53
CA ASP A 373 9.47 13.10 -40.73
C ASP A 373 10.44 13.69 -41.77
N ARG A 374 11.21 12.78 -42.38
CA ARG A 374 12.05 12.86 -43.59
C ARG A 374 13.01 14.03 -43.86
N ARG A 375 14.30 13.66 -43.69
CA ARG A 375 15.37 13.87 -44.69
C ARG A 375 14.97 13.33 -46.08
N ASP A 376 15.80 13.62 -47.07
CA ASP A 376 15.81 13.03 -48.42
C ASP A 376 14.82 13.63 -49.43
N ASN A 377 15.23 14.75 -50.04
CA ASN A 377 15.27 14.80 -51.50
C ASN A 377 16.29 15.85 -51.99
N MET A 378 17.41 15.40 -52.53
CA MET A 378 18.41 16.25 -53.18
C MET A 378 18.66 15.67 -54.59
N GLN A 379 18.00 16.25 -55.60
CA GLN A 379 18.29 15.92 -57.00
C GLN A 379 19.37 16.87 -57.55
N PRO A 380 20.27 16.38 -58.42
CA PRO A 380 21.33 17.19 -59.01
C PRO A 380 20.79 18.07 -60.15
N GLY A 381 21.12 19.36 -60.12
CA GLY A 381 20.85 20.26 -61.25
C GLY A 381 21.86 20.07 -62.37
N HIS A 382 21.38 19.72 -63.57
CA HIS A 382 22.12 19.83 -64.82
C HIS A 382 21.72 21.13 -65.52
N HIS A 383 22.69 22.02 -65.75
CA HIS A 383 22.83 23.01 -66.83
C HIS A 383 24.17 23.75 -66.55
N GLY A 384 24.99 24.14 -67.52
CA GLY A 384 24.92 23.99 -68.98
C GLY A 384 26.18 24.60 -69.58
#